data_AF-A0A970ATL3-F1
#
_entry.id   AF-A0A970ATL3-F1
#
_cell.length_a   1.000
_cell.length_b   1.000
_cell.length_c   1.000
_cell.angle_alpha   90.00
_cell.angle_beta   90.00
_cell.angle_gamma   90.00
#
_symmetry.space_group_name_H-M   'P 1'
#
loop_
_entity.id
_entity.type
_entity.pdbx_description
1 polymer ?
#
loop_
_entity_poly.entity_id
_entity_poly.type
_entity_poly.pdbx_seq_one_letter_code
_entity_poly.pdbx_strand_id
1 'polypeptide(L)'
;MMATSAVFAPDPVPPGYEAHLGTALTLRRQTLAANTAQVNALRAELVTMEPRYPGLTLPVELVHGSADTVVPLAIHSGPLAKLLPNVTLTVIDGAGHMPHHGHSQTVIDAIDRAALR
;
A
#
# COMPACT_ATOMS: atom_id res chain seq x y z
N MET A 1 -0.05 -17.90 -2.23
CA MET A 1 0.62 -16.82 -1.47
C MET A 1 1.88 -16.46 -2.24
N MET A 2 2.13 -15.17 -2.50
CA MET A 2 3.37 -14.74 -3.18
C MET A 2 4.57 -14.91 -2.24
N ALA A 3 5.74 -15.20 -2.82
CA ALA A 3 6.99 -15.16 -2.07
C ALA A 3 7.26 -13.73 -1.60
N THR A 4 7.84 -13.58 -0.41
CA THR A 4 8.30 -12.30 0.16
C THR A 4 9.14 -11.51 -0.84
N SER A 5 10.11 -12.14 -1.49
CA SER A 5 10.92 -11.51 -2.53
C SER A 5 10.10 -10.91 -3.68
N ALA A 6 9.02 -11.56 -4.10
CA ALA A 6 8.15 -11.04 -5.15
C ALA A 6 7.32 -9.81 -4.70
N VAL A 7 7.02 -9.72 -3.40
CA VAL A 7 6.34 -8.55 -2.82
C VAL A 7 7.30 -7.35 -2.75
N PHE A 8 8.53 -7.58 -2.30
CA PHE A 8 9.51 -6.50 -2.16
C PHE A 8 10.14 -6.07 -3.49
N ALA A 9 10.19 -6.97 -4.48
CA ALA A 9 10.89 -6.72 -5.73
C ALA A 9 10.50 -5.38 -6.37
N PRO A 10 11.50 -4.63 -6.88
CA PRO A 10 12.90 -5.02 -7.01
C PRO A 10 13.76 -4.74 -5.76
N ASP A 11 13.19 -4.13 -4.72
CA ASP A 11 13.92 -3.87 -3.47
C ASP A 11 14.27 -5.19 -2.76
N PRO A 12 15.40 -5.23 -2.03
CA PRO A 12 15.74 -6.39 -1.22
C PRO A 12 14.78 -6.51 -0.04
N VAL A 13 14.44 -7.73 0.32
CA VAL A 13 13.75 -8.02 1.58
C VAL A 13 14.68 -7.63 2.74
N PRO A 14 14.21 -6.85 3.74
CA PRO A 14 15.04 -6.45 4.87
C PRO A 14 15.65 -7.67 5.60
N PRO A 15 16.90 -7.58 6.08
CA PRO A 15 17.52 -8.67 6.83
C PRO A 15 16.67 -9.10 8.02
N GLY A 16 16.43 -10.41 8.15
CA GLY A 16 15.64 -10.99 9.24
C GLY A 16 14.13 -10.80 9.13
N TYR A 17 13.60 -10.18 8.05
CA TYR A 17 12.16 -9.95 7.88
C TYR A 17 11.35 -11.24 7.97
N GLU A 18 11.78 -12.30 7.28
CA GLU A 18 11.05 -13.57 7.26
C GLU A 18 10.94 -14.25 8.63
N ALA A 19 11.97 -14.09 9.48
CA ALA A 19 11.95 -14.61 10.84
C ALA A 19 10.91 -13.89 11.72
N HIS A 20 10.60 -12.64 11.42
CA HIS A 20 9.64 -11.80 12.16
C HIS A 20 8.27 -11.70 11.49
N LEU A 21 8.14 -12.10 10.21
CA LEU A 21 6.90 -12.06 9.45
C LEU A 21 5.80 -12.94 10.08
N GLY A 22 6.19 -14.02 10.76
CA GLY A 22 5.22 -14.91 11.41
C GLY A 22 4.35 -15.68 10.41
N THR A 23 4.91 -16.09 9.26
CA THR A 23 4.18 -16.74 8.14
C THR A 23 3.31 -17.92 8.58
N ALA A 24 3.77 -18.71 9.56
CA ALA A 24 2.99 -19.82 10.08
C ALA A 24 1.64 -19.37 10.71
N LEU A 25 1.57 -18.16 11.27
CA LEU A 25 0.35 -17.58 11.82
C LEU A 25 -0.63 -17.17 10.72
N THR A 26 -0.12 -16.56 9.65
CA THR A 26 -0.93 -16.09 8.52
C THR A 26 -1.50 -17.25 7.70
N LEU A 27 -0.79 -18.38 7.67
CA LEU A 27 -1.21 -19.61 6.97
C LEU A 27 -2.13 -20.53 7.79
N ARG A 28 -2.45 -20.19 9.04
CA ARG A 28 -3.43 -20.96 9.82
C ARG A 28 -4.76 -20.96 9.07
N ARG A 29 -5.41 -22.13 8.98
CA ARG A 29 -6.65 -22.31 8.20
C ARG A 29 -7.70 -21.24 8.50
N GLN A 30 -7.95 -20.96 9.77
CA GLN A 30 -8.93 -19.96 10.18
C GLN A 30 -8.52 -18.54 9.76
N THR A 31 -7.26 -18.17 9.94
CA THR A 31 -6.71 -16.88 9.53
C THR A 31 -6.76 -16.69 8.02
N LEU A 32 -6.37 -17.70 7.25
CA LEU A 32 -6.42 -17.67 5.80
C LEU A 32 -7.87 -17.57 5.29
N ALA A 33 -8.78 -18.38 5.83
CA ALA A 33 -10.19 -18.34 5.45
C ALA A 33 -10.84 -16.98 5.75
N ALA A 34 -10.54 -16.39 6.92
CA ALA A 34 -11.02 -15.07 7.29
C ALA A 34 -10.47 -13.99 6.34
N ASN A 35 -9.16 -14.00 6.06
CA ASN A 35 -8.55 -13.06 5.13
C ASN A 35 -9.14 -13.16 3.72
N THR A 36 -9.31 -14.39 3.20
CA THR A 36 -9.96 -14.60 1.89
C THR A 36 -11.39 -14.07 1.87
N ALA A 37 -12.18 -14.32 2.91
CA ALA A 37 -13.54 -13.78 3.00
C ALA A 37 -13.55 -12.24 2.99
N GLN A 38 -12.63 -11.61 3.72
CA GLN A 38 -12.48 -10.15 3.75
C GLN A 38 -12.10 -9.58 2.38
N VAL A 39 -11.09 -10.16 1.71
CA VAL A 39 -10.67 -9.73 0.37
C VAL A 39 -11.79 -9.87 -0.65
N ASN A 40 -12.54 -10.98 -0.61
CA ASN A 40 -13.67 -11.20 -1.52
C ASN A 40 -14.81 -10.19 -1.28
N ALA A 41 -15.05 -9.78 -0.04
CA ALA A 41 -16.08 -8.80 0.30
C ALA A 41 -15.66 -7.35 0.04
N LEU A 42 -14.37 -7.04 0.05
CA LEU A 42 -13.82 -5.68 0.05
C LEU A 42 -14.32 -4.82 -1.11
N ARG A 43 -14.43 -5.38 -2.32
CA ARG A 43 -14.80 -4.60 -3.51
C ARG A 43 -16.18 -3.96 -3.38
N ALA A 44 -17.15 -4.65 -2.80
CA ALA A 44 -18.51 -4.11 -2.65
C ALA A 44 -18.48 -2.84 -1.78
N GLU A 45 -17.70 -2.87 -0.69
CA GLU A 45 -17.53 -1.73 0.21
C GLU A 45 -16.77 -0.58 -0.46
N LEU A 46 -15.68 -0.86 -1.19
CA LEU A 46 -14.92 0.20 -1.87
C LEU A 46 -15.78 0.94 -2.91
N VAL A 47 -16.68 0.26 -3.61
CA VAL A 47 -17.62 0.89 -4.57
C VAL A 47 -18.59 1.85 -3.88
N THR A 48 -19.00 1.58 -2.63
CA THR A 48 -19.85 2.51 -1.88
C THR A 48 -19.06 3.67 -1.27
N MET A 49 -17.77 3.47 -1.01
CA MET A 49 -16.86 4.50 -0.49
C MET A 49 -16.38 5.49 -1.57
N GLU A 50 -16.07 4.99 -2.76
CA GLU A 50 -15.39 5.75 -3.82
C GLU A 50 -16.05 7.09 -4.21
N PRO A 51 -17.40 7.19 -4.35
CA PRO A 51 -18.05 8.47 -4.63
C PRO A 51 -17.84 9.55 -3.57
N ARG A 52 -17.42 9.18 -2.35
CA ARG A 52 -17.18 10.10 -1.24
C ARG A 52 -15.75 10.64 -1.19
N TYR A 53 -14.82 10.05 -1.94
CA TYR A 53 -13.41 10.46 -1.94
C TYR A 53 -13.18 11.92 -2.34
N PRO A 54 -13.88 12.49 -3.34
CA PRO A 54 -13.73 13.91 -3.67
C PRO A 54 -14.11 14.86 -2.52
N GLY A 55 -14.89 14.37 -1.53
CA GLY A 55 -15.26 15.13 -0.33
C GLY A 55 -14.20 15.13 0.77
N LEU A 56 -13.07 14.44 0.61
CA LEU A 56 -11.96 14.46 1.57
C LEU A 56 -11.23 15.79 1.50
N THR A 57 -11.37 16.61 2.55
CA THR A 57 -10.76 17.94 2.65
C THR A 57 -9.42 17.96 3.40
N LEU A 58 -9.12 16.89 4.15
CA LEU A 58 -7.85 16.75 4.87
C LEU A 58 -6.66 16.52 3.90
N PRO A 59 -5.42 16.84 4.31
CA PRO A 59 -4.23 16.52 3.51
C PRO A 59 -4.06 15.01 3.34
N VAL A 60 -3.89 14.55 2.09
CA VAL A 60 -3.64 13.14 1.75
C VAL A 60 -2.27 12.99 1.11
N GLU A 61 -1.49 12.02 1.57
CA GLU A 61 -0.21 11.63 0.99
C GLU A 61 -0.33 10.20 0.45
N LEU A 62 0.05 10.01 -0.82
CA LEU A 62 0.15 8.72 -1.47
C LEU A 62 1.62 8.47 -1.77
N VAL A 63 2.22 7.44 -1.18
CA VAL A 63 3.60 7.02 -1.46
C VAL A 63 3.56 5.68 -2.17
N HIS A 64 4.16 5.60 -3.35
CA HIS A 64 3.99 4.45 -4.24
C HIS A 64 5.26 4.16 -5.05
N GLY A 65 5.64 2.89 -5.19
CA GLY A 65 6.80 2.49 -6.00
C GLY A 65 6.46 2.31 -7.48
N SER A 66 7.27 2.85 -8.41
CA SER A 66 6.96 2.76 -9.85
C SER A 66 7.02 1.32 -10.40
N ALA A 67 7.68 0.40 -9.68
CA ALA A 67 7.82 -1.01 -10.04
C ALA A 67 6.88 -1.94 -9.23
N ASP A 68 5.90 -1.40 -8.49
CA ASP A 68 4.91 -2.21 -7.75
C ASP A 68 4.03 -3.02 -8.73
N THR A 69 4.13 -4.34 -8.64
CA THR A 69 3.32 -5.28 -9.42
C THR A 69 2.20 -5.94 -8.61
N VAL A 70 2.17 -5.72 -7.30
CA VAL A 70 1.14 -6.26 -6.38
C VAL A 70 -0.09 -5.37 -6.42
N VAL A 71 0.08 -4.05 -6.34
CA VAL A 71 -0.98 -3.05 -6.52
C VAL A 71 -0.52 -1.96 -7.50
N PRO A 72 -0.63 -2.18 -8.82
CA PRO A 72 -0.02 -1.30 -9.81
C PRO A 72 -0.41 0.18 -9.70
N LEU A 73 0.59 1.08 -9.76
CA LEU A 73 0.42 2.53 -9.68
C LEU A 73 -0.70 3.07 -10.58
N ALA A 74 -0.74 2.60 -11.83
CA ALA A 74 -1.69 3.04 -12.84
C ALA A 74 -3.15 2.67 -12.54
N ILE A 75 -3.38 1.69 -11.66
CA ILE A 75 -4.70 1.21 -11.26
C ILE A 75 -5.14 1.84 -9.93
N HIS A 76 -4.18 2.12 -9.04
CA HIS A 76 -4.47 2.53 -7.66
C HIS A 76 -4.14 4.02 -7.39
N SER A 77 -2.92 4.32 -6.95
CA SER A 77 -2.59 5.67 -6.48
C SER A 77 -2.62 6.73 -7.59
N GLY A 78 -2.32 6.36 -8.85
CA GLY A 78 -2.38 7.27 -9.99
C GLY A 78 -3.79 7.82 -10.25
N PRO A 79 -4.81 6.96 -10.42
CA PRO A 79 -6.21 7.39 -10.51
C PRO A 79 -6.69 8.14 -9.25
N LEU A 80 -6.39 7.65 -8.05
CA LEU A 80 -6.83 8.28 -6.81
C LEU A 80 -6.28 9.72 -6.66
N ALA A 81 -5.02 9.95 -7.04
CA ALA A 81 -4.41 11.28 -7.02
C ALA A 81 -5.13 12.30 -7.93
N LYS A 82 -5.90 11.85 -8.92
CA LYS A 82 -6.71 12.72 -9.78
C LYS A 82 -8.09 13.03 -9.21
N LEU A 83 -8.56 12.22 -8.26
CA LEU A 83 -9.89 12.34 -7.64
C LEU A 83 -9.89 13.21 -6.39
N LEU A 84 -8.79 13.19 -5.63
CA LEU A 84 -8.70 13.88 -4.35
C LEU A 84 -8.26 15.35 -4.52
N PRO A 85 -8.91 16.31 -3.82
CA PRO A 85 -8.60 17.73 -3.99
C PRO A 85 -7.33 18.19 -3.27
N ASN A 86 -6.94 17.54 -2.17
CA ASN A 86 -5.77 17.89 -1.35
C ASN A 86 -4.82 16.69 -1.21
N VAL A 87 -4.30 16.23 -2.36
CA VAL A 87 -3.45 15.03 -2.43
C VAL A 87 -2.07 15.35 -2.96
N THR A 88 -1.06 14.68 -2.40
CA THR A 88 0.29 14.62 -2.95
C THR A 88 0.63 13.17 -3.26
N LEU A 89 0.99 12.90 -4.52
CA LEU A 89 1.47 11.59 -4.94
C LEU A 89 2.99 11.62 -5.09
N THR A 90 3.68 10.92 -4.20
CA THR A 90 5.12 10.68 -4.27
C THR A 90 5.34 9.31 -4.90
N VAL A 91 5.83 9.31 -6.14
CA VAL A 91 6.25 8.09 -6.83
C VAL A 91 7.75 7.89 -6.62
N ILE A 92 8.13 6.73 -6.08
CA ILE A 92 9.54 6.36 -5.88
C ILE A 92 9.96 5.51 -7.08
N ASP A 93 10.85 6.05 -7.90
CA ASP A 93 11.27 5.36 -9.11
C ASP A 93 12.05 4.08 -8.79
N GLY A 94 11.68 3.00 -9.45
CA GLY A 94 12.25 1.68 -9.26
C GLY A 94 11.79 0.96 -7.98
N ALA A 95 11.06 1.58 -7.06
CA ALA A 95 10.68 0.91 -5.81
C ALA A 95 9.54 -0.10 -5.99
N GLY A 96 9.54 -1.13 -5.14
CA GLY A 96 8.53 -2.20 -5.12
C GLY A 96 7.30 -1.89 -4.26
N HIS A 97 6.60 -2.95 -3.81
CA HIS A 97 5.34 -2.83 -3.05
C HIS A 97 5.50 -2.32 -1.61
N MET A 98 6.72 -2.37 -1.07
CA MET A 98 6.98 -2.15 0.36
C MET A 98 7.81 -0.88 0.64
N PRO A 99 7.38 0.31 0.18
CA PRO A 99 8.18 1.54 0.30
C PRO A 99 8.43 1.95 1.75
N HIS A 100 7.57 1.56 2.69
CA HIS A 100 7.77 1.79 4.13
C HIS A 100 8.95 1.00 4.73
N HIS A 101 9.41 -0.06 4.05
CA HIS A 101 10.62 -0.78 4.43
C HIS A 101 11.86 -0.31 3.64
N GLY A 102 11.76 -0.21 2.31
CA GLY A 102 12.90 0.12 1.44
C GLY A 102 13.24 1.62 1.39
N HIS A 103 12.25 2.48 1.65
CA HIS A 103 12.33 3.94 1.49
C HIS A 103 11.68 4.66 2.67
N SER A 104 11.98 4.21 3.88
CA SER A 104 11.34 4.68 5.12
C SER A 104 11.42 6.19 5.31
N GLN A 105 12.52 6.83 4.94
CA GLN A 105 12.64 8.30 5.04
C GLN A 105 11.61 9.01 4.16
N THR A 106 11.38 8.55 2.93
CA THR A 106 10.35 9.13 2.05
C THR A 106 8.96 9.03 2.66
N VAL A 107 8.67 7.93 3.37
CA VAL A 107 7.41 7.73 4.08
C VAL A 107 7.31 8.65 5.31
N ILE A 108 8.39 8.80 6.08
CA ILE A 108 8.45 9.72 7.22
C ILE A 108 8.24 11.17 6.76
N ASP A 109 8.93 11.60 5.71
CA ASP A 109 8.77 12.95 5.15
C ASP A 109 7.33 13.20 4.68
N ALA A 110 6.67 12.18 4.13
CA ALA A 110 5.25 12.26 3.76
C ALA A 110 4.35 12.41 4.99
N ILE A 111 4.61 11.66 6.06
CA ILE A 111 3.88 11.81 7.33
C ILE A 111 4.06 13.23 7.88
N ASP A 112 5.28 13.76 7.91
CA ASP A 112 5.56 15.10 8.39
C ASP A 112 4.84 16.17 7.55
N ARG A 113 4.86 16.04 6.22
CA ARG A 113 4.10 16.94 5.33
C ARG A 113 2.60 16.88 5.56
N ALA A 114 2.04 15.70 5.82
CA ALA A 114 0.61 15.58 6.13
C ALA A 114 0.26 16.19 7.48
N ALA A 115 1.14 16.04 8.48
CA ALA A 115 0.91 16.53 9.84
C ALA A 115 1.04 18.06 9.97
N LEU A 116 1.83 18.69 9.10
CA LEU A 116 2.13 20.13 9.15
C LEU A 116 1.23 20.99 8.24
N ARG A 117 0.23 20.41 7.58
CA ARG A 117 -0.67 21.09 6.62
C ARG A 117 -2.10 21.22 7.12
#